data_AF-A0A1Q7YSG5-F1
#
_entry.id   AF-A0A1Q7YSG5-F1
#
_cell.length_a   1.000
_cell.length_b   1.000
_cell.length_c   1.000
_cell.angle_alpha   90.00
_cell.angle_beta   90.00
_cell.angle_gamma   90.00
#
_symmetry.space_group_name_H-M   'P 1'
#
loop_
_entity.id
_entity.type
_entity.pdbx_description
1 polymer ?
#
loop_
_entity_poly.entity_id
_entity_poly.type
_entity_poly.pdbx_seq_one_letter_code
_entity_poly.pdbx_strand_id
1 'polypeptide(L)' 'MQCGQRLERRWEKAVTSALLRIVRNPGAGTPCTFRRGELRDVRRVTIAGFSKHLLFYRVHGTEILILRVLHGARDLESLF' A
#
# COMPACT_ATOMS: atom_id res chain seq x y z
N MET A 1 -8.39 -6.74 -27.89
CA MET A 1 -7.85 -6.01 -26.72
C MET A 1 -7.27 -6.97 -25.65
N GLN A 2 -6.24 -7.75 -25.96
CA GLN A 2 -5.75 -8.83 -25.07
C GLN A 2 -4.53 -8.44 -24.20
N CYS A 3 -3.84 -7.36 -24.56
CA CYS A 3 -2.67 -6.86 -23.83
C CYS A 3 -3.01 -6.27 -22.45
N GLY A 4 -4.18 -5.64 -22.30
CA GLY A 4 -4.62 -5.01 -21.05
C GLY A 4 -4.94 -6.00 -19.93
N GLN A 5 -5.62 -7.11 -20.25
CA GLN A 5 -6.06 -8.08 -19.25
C GLN A 5 -4.90 -8.79 -18.52
N ARG A 6 -3.73 -8.89 -19.15
CA ARG A 6 -2.54 -9.51 -18.53
C ARG A 6 -1.90 -8.57 -17.50
N LEU A 7 -1.95 -7.26 -17.73
CA LEU A 7 -1.46 -6.27 -16.78
C LEU A 7 -2.39 -6.15 -15.58
N GLU A 8 -3.70 -6.11 -15.81
CA GLU A 8 -4.74 -6.10 -14.77
C GLU A 8 -4.59 -7.29 -13.81
N ARG A 9 -4.54 -8.52 -14.35
CA ARG A 9 -4.36 -9.72 -13.53
C ARG A 9 -3.05 -9.72 -12.73
N ARG A 10 -1.96 -9.19 -13.31
CA ARG A 10 -0.68 -9.03 -12.60
C ARG A 10 -0.80 -8.03 -11.45
N TRP A 11 -1.47 -6.92 -11.70
CA TRP A 11 -1.71 -5.87 -10.70
C TRP A 11 -2.54 -6.42 -9.53
N GLU A 12 -3.69 -7.02 -9.82
CA GLU A 12 -4.57 -7.63 -8.83
C GLU A 12 -3.81 -8.65 -7.97
N LYS A 13 -3.10 -9.58 -8.60
CA LYS A 13 -2.29 -10.58 -7.89
C LYS A 13 -1.24 -9.94 -6.98
N ALA A 14 -0.58 -8.89 -7.46
CA ALA A 14 0.46 -8.20 -6.69
C ALA A 14 -0.11 -7.45 -5.48
N VAL A 15 -1.25 -6.77 -5.64
CA VAL A 15 -1.96 -6.09 -4.55
C VAL A 15 -2.46 -7.10 -3.53
N THR A 16 -3.12 -8.17 -3.95
CA THR A 16 -3.60 -9.24 -3.07
C THR A 16 -2.45 -9.88 -2.28
N SER A 17 -1.30 -10.11 -2.94
CA SER A 17 -0.11 -10.63 -2.26
C SER A 17 0.42 -9.68 -1.19
N ALA A 18 0.38 -8.37 -1.44
CA ALA A 18 0.77 -7.36 -0.47
C ALA A 18 -0.20 -7.32 0.73
N LEU A 19 -1.51 -7.40 0.48
CA LEU A 19 -2.56 -7.47 1.51
C LEU A 19 -2.38 -8.70 2.40
N LEU A 20 -2.24 -9.89 1.81
CA LEU A 20 -2.03 -11.13 2.55
C LEU A 20 -0.74 -11.09 3.38
N ARG A 21 0.31 -10.41 2.89
CA ARG A 21 1.55 -10.23 3.64
C ARG A 21 1.34 -9.40 4.90
N ILE A 22 0.62 -8.28 4.82
CA ILE A 22 0.37 -7.43 5.98
C ILE A 22 -0.63 -8.07 6.95
N VAL A 23 -1.58 -8.89 6.48
CA VAL A 23 -2.45 -9.68 7.37
C VAL A 23 -1.63 -10.67 8.20
N ARG A 24 -0.68 -11.40 7.58
CA ARG A 24 0.18 -12.35 8.30
C ARG A 24 1.18 -11.69 9.25
N ASN A 25 1.70 -10.52 8.88
CA ASN A 25 2.63 -9.77 9.70
C ASN A 25 2.30 -8.27 9.60
N PRO A 26 1.43 -7.75 10.48
CA PRO A 26 1.01 -6.35 10.46
C PRO A 26 2.18 -5.37 10.66
N GLY A 27 3.28 -5.82 11.27
CA GLY A 27 4.51 -5.05 11.46
C GLY A 27 5.43 -4.95 10.24
N ALA A 28 5.17 -5.69 9.16
CA ALA A 28 6.07 -5.79 8.00
C ALA A 28 6.20 -4.50 7.16
N GLY A 29 5.30 -3.53 7.36
CA GLY A 29 5.35 -2.23 6.69
C GLY A 29 6.27 -1.23 7.38
N THR A 30 6.95 -0.41 6.58
CA THR A 30 7.79 0.70 7.04
C THR A 30 6.90 1.78 7.68
N PRO A 31 7.16 2.20 8.93
CA PRO A 31 6.46 3.33 9.54
C PRO A 31 6.63 4.61 8.71
N CYS A 32 5.57 5.40 8.59
CA CYS A 32 5.60 6.70 7.95
C CYS A 32 5.71 7.81 9.00
N THR A 33 6.58 8.79 8.76
CA THR A 33 6.74 9.97 9.62
C THR A 33 5.99 11.16 9.02
N PHE A 34 4.68 11.21 9.23
CA PHE A 34 3.85 12.35 8.82
C PHE A 34 3.75 13.40 9.94
N ARG A 35 3.75 14.68 9.56
CA ARG A 35 3.64 15.80 10.53
C ARG A 35 2.23 15.98 11.09
N ARG A 36 1.19 15.60 10.33
CA ARG A 36 -0.22 15.73 10.74
C ARG A 36 -0.61 14.61 11.70
N GLY A 37 -1.18 14.96 12.85
CA GLY A 37 -1.55 14.01 13.91
C GLY A 37 -2.54 12.93 13.47
N GLU A 38 -3.43 13.25 12.53
CA GLU A 38 -4.40 12.31 11.94
C GLU A 38 -3.74 11.18 11.15
N LEU A 39 -2.45 11.30 10.78
CA LEU A 39 -1.68 10.32 10.03
C LEU A 39 -0.66 9.56 10.90
N ARG A 40 -0.84 9.57 12.22
CA ARG A 40 -0.07 8.72 13.14
C ARG A 40 -0.29 7.23 12.84
N ASP A 41 0.72 6.43 13.17
CA ASP A 41 0.73 4.96 13.05
C ASP A 41 0.49 4.41 11.65
N VAL A 42 0.60 5.26 10.62
CA VAL A 42 0.53 4.82 9.23
C VAL A 42 1.81 4.06 8.90
N ARG A 43 1.62 2.90 8.26
CA ARG A 43 2.69 2.09 7.68
C ARG A 43 2.50 2.03 6.17
N ARG A 44 3.60 1.79 5.46
CA ARG A 44 3.60 1.59 4.02
C ARG A 44 4.33 0.33 3.59
N VAL A 45 3.88 -0.25 2.49
CA VAL A 45 4.58 -1.31 1.77
C VAL A 45 4.60 -1.01 0.28
N THR A 46 5.65 -1.44 -0.42
CA THR A 46 5.69 -1.43 -1.88
C THR A 46 4.89 -2.60 -2.45
N ILE A 47 4.27 -2.41 -3.62
CA ILE A 47 3.67 -3.50 -4.38
C ILE A 47 4.75 -4.17 -5.23
N ALA A 48 5.01 -5.46 -4.99
CA ALA A 48 6.05 -6.20 -5.71
C ALA A 48 5.74 -6.26 -7.22
N GLY A 49 6.76 -6.04 -8.06
CA GLY A 49 6.58 -5.90 -9.51
C GLY A 49 5.98 -4.56 -9.95
N PHE A 50 5.65 -3.67 -9.01
CA PHE A 50 5.12 -2.33 -9.23
C PHE A 50 5.70 -1.35 -8.19
N SER A 51 7.03 -1.29 -8.09
CA SER A 51 7.76 -0.61 -6.99
C SER A 51 7.40 0.86 -6.76
N LYS A 52 6.92 1.55 -7.79
CA LYS A 52 6.42 2.93 -7.69
C LYS A 52 5.07 3.04 -6.99
N HIS A 53 4.39 1.94 -6.68
CA HIS A 53 3.11 1.94 -5.98
C HIS A 53 3.29 1.55 -4.52
N LEU A 54 2.67 2.35 -3.64
CA LEU A 54 2.72 2.22 -2.20
C LEU A 54 1.32 1.96 -1.67
N LEU A 55 1.17 0.90 -0.87
CA LEU A 55 -0.02 0.66 -0.07
C LEU A 55 0.21 1.23 1.33
N PHE A 56 -0.69 2.12 1.76
CA PHE A 56 -0.70 2.72 3.08
C PHE A 56 -1.79 2.09 3.93
N TYR A 57 -1.47 1.74 5.16
CA TYR A 57 -2.39 1.09 6.09
C TYR A 57 -2.10 1.49 7.54
N ARG A 58 -3.04 1.18 8.43
CA ARG A 58 -2.87 1.22 9.88
C ARG A 58 -3.22 -0.14 10.49
N VAL A 59 -2.65 -0.40 11.65
CA VAL A 59 -3.01 -1.54 12.49
C VAL A 59 -3.75 -0.99 13.70
N HIS A 60 -4.95 -1.50 13.97
CA HIS A 60 -5.74 -1.12 15.13
C HIS A 60 -6.22 -2.38 15.85
N GLY A 61 -5.58 -2.70 16.97
CA GLY A 61 -5.81 -3.98 17.65
C GLY A 61 -5.53 -5.16 16.72
N THR A 62 -6.57 -5.95 16.43
CA THR A 62 -6.52 -7.11 15.52
C THR A 62 -6.90 -6.76 14.07
N GLU A 63 -7.21 -5.51 13.78
CA GLU A 63 -7.68 -5.07 12.47
C GLU A 63 -6.58 -4.36 11.67
N ILE A 64 -6.69 -4.46 10.35
CA ILE A 64 -5.87 -3.72 9.39
C ILE A 64 -6.79 -2.82 8.57
N LEU A 65 -6.58 -1.51 8.68
CA LEU A 65 -7.28 -0.51 7.89
C LEU A 65 -6.44 -0.13 6.68
N ILE A 66 -6.91 -0.43 5.47
CA ILE A 66 -6.28 0.02 4.23
C ILE A 66 -6.71 1.46 3.97
N LEU A 67 -5.75 2.37 3.89
CA LEU A 67 -6.03 3.78 3.66
C LEU A 67 -6.10 4.07 2.16
N ARG A 68 -5.02 3.78 1.44
CA ARG A 68 -4.87 4.08 0.00
C ARG A 68 -3.80 3.19 -0.64
N VAL A 69 -3.89 3.02 -1.96
CA VAL A 69 -2.79 2.58 -2.82
C VAL A 69 -2.47 3.73 -3.79
N LEU A 70 -1.24 4.23 -3.77
CA LEU A 70 -0.84 5.44 -4.51
C LEU A 70 0.41 5.21 -5.34
N HIS A 71 0.54 5.90 -6.48
CA HIS A 71 1.78 5.92 -7.25
C HIS A 71 2.72 6.98 -6.66
N GLY A 72 3.76 6.55 -5.94
CA GLY A 72 4.64 7.40 -5.13
C GLY A 72 5.41 8.50 -5.89
N ALA A 73 5.58 8.41 -7.21
CA ALA A 73 6.19 9.50 -7.99
C ALA A 73 5.19 10.47 -8.64
N ARG A 74 3.87 10.27 -8.41
CA ARG A 74 2.82 11.12 -9.01
C ARG A 74 1.86 11.68 -7.95
N ASP A 75 1.57 10.87 -6.93
CA ASP A 75 0.50 11.17 -5.98
C ASP A 75 1.03 11.51 -4.58
N LEU A 76 2.35 11.48 -4.35
CA LEU A 76 2.93 11.90 -3.06
C LEU A 76 3.02 13.41 -2.93
N GLU A 77 3.18 14.14 -4.04
CA GLU A 77 3.16 15.61 -4.03
C GLU A 77 1.77 16.19 -3.72
N SER A 78 0.68 15.46 -3.99
CA SER A 78 -0.69 15.91 -3.65
C SER A 78 -1.10 15.63 -2.21
N LEU A 79 -0.23 15.00 -1.41
CA LEU A 79 -0.50 14.63 0.00
C LEU A 79 0.04 15.66 1.01
N PHE A 80 0.86 16.63 0.60
CA PHE A 80 1.52 17.61 1.47
C PHE A 80 1.13 19.04 1.15
#